data_AF-A0A9P4VT35-F1
#
_entry.id   AF-A0A9P4VT35-F1
#
_cell.length_a   1.000
_cell.length_b   1.000
_cell.length_c   1.000
_cell.angle_alpha   90.00
_cell.angle_beta   90.00
_cell.angle_gamma   90.00
#
_symmetry.space_group_name_H-M   'P 1'
#
loop_
_entity.id
_entity.type
_entity.pdbx_description
1 polymer ?
#
loop_
_entity_poly.entity_id
_entity_poly.type
_entity_poly.pdbx_seq_one_letter_code
_entity_poly.pdbx_strand_id
1 'polypeptide(L)'
;MGIPRIIEDHWRRRGFFPIAQLANEHFIRTGRPLPVALDEVGWRFHNVTEAKVAEIRETNPIEKSIFHRLIRLLKLNIQFLFVFDGPHRPRKRNKKGGNSVDYERTRLLVQLLRYLGVPTHRAPGEVEAKCARLQREGGGDYNTKGLPQCGGLYAHITAKAGVGKELCAATCQKGLDIWSERFQQFFRNRFKIPEGFPRWMHVDHYNNPKVSFLEQLHNPRELRNGWNLRVDEENLRTFLRERFNIWTKGYLEHVAPLLLIQTLVSSPSSQKANPFNVELVHRRGNKAAENPFELKIKFQPTAVTRVKLDAPPDS
;
A
#
# COMPACT_ATOMS: atom_id res chain seq x y z
N MET A 1 -14.83 5.52 7.18
CA MET A 1 -15.90 4.88 6.37
C MET A 1 -15.91 5.64 5.06
N GLY A 2 -15.78 4.96 3.90
CA GLY A 2 -15.56 5.63 2.61
C GLY A 2 -16.79 6.39 2.09
N ILE A 3 -16.60 7.19 1.04
CA ILE A 3 -17.67 7.97 0.38
C ILE A 3 -18.47 7.03 -0.54
N PRO A 4 -19.69 6.58 -0.17
CA PRO A 4 -20.31 5.39 -0.77
C PRO A 4 -20.64 5.52 -2.27
N ARG A 5 -20.88 6.74 -2.77
CA ARG A 5 -21.28 6.99 -4.17
C ARG A 5 -20.14 7.27 -5.14
N ILE A 6 -18.91 7.49 -4.65
CA ILE A 6 -17.76 7.65 -5.54
C ILE A 6 -17.43 6.32 -6.24
N ILE A 7 -17.70 5.20 -5.57
CA ILE A 7 -17.37 3.87 -6.08
C ILE A 7 -18.16 3.55 -7.36
N GLU A 8 -19.45 3.85 -7.39
CA GLU A 8 -20.32 3.54 -8.54
C GLU A 8 -20.02 4.40 -9.78
N ASP A 9 -19.73 5.69 -9.59
CA ASP A 9 -19.56 6.65 -10.69
C ASP A 9 -18.14 6.64 -11.29
N HIS A 10 -17.10 6.44 -10.48
CA HIS A 10 -15.71 6.59 -10.93
C HIS A 10 -15.03 5.27 -11.34
N TRP A 11 -15.28 4.16 -10.64
CA TRP A 11 -14.60 2.89 -10.92
C TRP A 11 -15.12 2.20 -12.19
N ARG A 12 -16.43 2.34 -12.50
CA ARG A 12 -16.99 1.85 -13.77
C ARG A 12 -16.28 2.44 -15.00
N ARG A 13 -15.74 3.65 -14.90
CA ARG A 13 -15.04 4.33 -16.01
C ARG A 13 -13.59 3.93 -16.19
N ARG A 14 -12.93 3.47 -15.11
CA ARG A 14 -11.50 3.08 -15.15
C ARG A 14 -11.30 1.59 -15.40
N GLY A 15 -12.31 0.75 -15.14
CA GLY A 15 -12.21 -0.68 -15.35
C GLY A 15 -11.33 -1.40 -14.32
N PHE A 16 -11.27 -2.72 -14.43
CA PHE A 16 -10.41 -3.58 -13.60
C PHE A 16 -9.28 -4.11 -14.48
N PHE A 17 -8.03 -3.91 -14.04
CA PHE A 17 -6.85 -4.41 -14.74
C PHE A 17 -6.08 -5.39 -13.86
N PRO A 18 -5.57 -6.50 -14.41
CA PRO A 18 -4.64 -7.36 -13.71
C PRO A 18 -3.40 -6.58 -13.27
N ILE A 19 -3.00 -6.69 -12.01
CA ILE A 19 -1.81 -5.97 -11.50
C ILE A 19 -0.51 -6.40 -12.21
N ALA A 20 -0.45 -7.65 -12.70
CA ALA A 20 0.65 -8.14 -13.52
C ALA A 20 0.76 -7.39 -14.87
N GLN A 21 -0.38 -7.06 -15.50
CA GLN A 21 -0.41 -6.25 -16.72
C GLN A 21 0.16 -4.86 -16.45
N LEU A 22 -0.32 -4.19 -15.39
CA LEU A 22 0.15 -2.86 -15.02
C LEU A 22 1.66 -2.84 -14.72
N ALA A 23 2.16 -3.86 -14.01
CA ALA A 23 3.58 -3.98 -13.71
C ALA A 23 4.41 -4.17 -14.99
N ASN A 24 3.98 -5.05 -15.89
CA ASN A 24 4.66 -5.32 -17.16
C ASN A 24 4.67 -4.09 -18.08
N GLU A 25 3.51 -3.45 -18.30
CA GLU A 25 3.40 -2.26 -19.13
C GLU A 25 4.25 -1.10 -18.59
N HIS A 26 4.27 -0.90 -17.26
CA HIS A 26 5.12 0.10 -16.64
C HIS A 26 6.61 -0.21 -16.86
N PHE A 27 7.01 -1.47 -16.70
CA PHE A 27 8.39 -1.90 -16.88
C PHE A 27 8.85 -1.73 -18.33
N ILE A 28 8.04 -2.13 -19.32
CA ILE A 28 8.33 -1.93 -20.75
C ILE A 28 8.51 -0.44 -21.08
N ARG A 29 7.64 0.42 -20.53
CA ARG A 29 7.66 1.86 -20.82
C ARG A 29 8.82 2.60 -20.17
N THR A 30 9.21 2.21 -18.96
CA THR A 30 10.13 3.01 -18.12
C THR A 30 11.50 2.36 -17.89
N GLY A 31 11.63 1.07 -18.19
CA GLY A 31 12.79 0.25 -17.83
C GLY A 31 12.95 0.05 -16.31
N ARG A 32 11.93 0.40 -15.51
CA ARG A 32 11.98 0.33 -14.04
C ARG A 32 10.79 -0.46 -13.48
N PRO A 33 10.96 -1.18 -12.36
CA PRO A 33 9.86 -1.81 -11.63
C PRO A 33 8.75 -0.80 -11.27
N LEU A 34 7.50 -1.24 -11.24
CA LEU A 34 6.37 -0.39 -10.86
C LEU A 34 6.48 0.00 -9.36
N PRO A 35 6.61 1.29 -9.00
CA PRO A 35 6.63 1.70 -7.60
C PRO A 35 5.21 1.83 -7.05
N VAL A 36 4.96 1.24 -5.88
CA VAL A 36 3.66 1.28 -5.19
C VAL A 36 3.86 1.59 -3.70
N ALA A 37 3.28 2.71 -3.26
CA ALA A 37 3.17 3.01 -1.84
C ALA A 37 1.95 2.31 -1.24
N LEU A 38 2.13 1.59 -0.14
CA LEU A 38 1.08 0.85 0.54
C LEU A 38 0.78 1.47 1.90
N ASP A 39 -0.51 1.69 2.14
CA ASP A 39 -0.99 1.98 3.48
C ASP A 39 -0.98 0.70 4.32
N GLU A 40 -0.12 0.65 5.34
CA GLU A 40 -0.01 -0.51 6.21
C GLU A 40 -1.31 -0.81 6.95
N VAL A 41 -1.99 0.23 7.44
CA VAL A 41 -3.20 0.08 8.24
C VAL A 41 -4.29 -0.49 7.35
N GLY A 42 -4.51 0.14 6.19
CA GLY A 42 -5.44 -0.34 5.17
C GLY A 42 -5.13 -1.76 4.74
N TRP A 43 -3.87 -2.10 4.46
CA TRP A 43 -3.52 -3.43 3.99
C TRP A 43 -3.74 -4.49 5.07
N ARG A 44 -3.36 -4.21 6.32
CA ARG A 44 -3.58 -5.13 7.45
C ARG A 44 -5.06 -5.42 7.65
N PHE A 45 -5.93 -4.40 7.64
CA PHE A 45 -7.37 -4.56 7.85
C PHE A 45 -8.05 -5.39 6.75
N HIS A 46 -7.64 -5.22 5.48
CA HIS A 46 -8.20 -6.00 4.35
C HIS A 46 -7.51 -7.35 4.16
N ASN A 47 -6.55 -7.71 5.01
CA ASN A 47 -5.81 -8.95 4.89
C ASN A 47 -6.58 -10.15 5.44
N VAL A 48 -6.83 -10.17 6.75
CA VAL A 48 -7.57 -11.24 7.41
C VAL A 48 -8.50 -10.59 8.42
N THR A 49 -9.77 -11.01 8.43
CA THR A 49 -10.76 -10.50 9.39
C THR A 49 -10.44 -10.99 10.80
N GLU A 50 -10.78 -10.21 11.83
CA GLU A 50 -10.56 -10.59 13.23
C GLU A 50 -11.23 -11.93 13.60
N ALA A 51 -12.43 -12.19 13.06
CA ALA A 51 -13.12 -13.47 13.22
C ALA A 51 -12.29 -14.64 12.65
N LYS A 52 -11.73 -14.48 11.46
CA LYS A 52 -10.89 -15.50 10.83
C LYS A 52 -9.55 -15.66 11.54
N VAL A 53 -9.01 -14.59 12.13
CA VAL A 53 -7.81 -14.67 12.99
C VAL A 53 -8.10 -15.48 14.25
N ALA A 54 -9.25 -15.29 14.89
CA ALA A 54 -9.63 -16.02 16.11
C ALA A 54 -9.80 -17.53 15.88
N GLU A 55 -10.16 -17.95 14.66
CA GLU A 55 -10.27 -19.35 14.27
C GLU A 55 -8.90 -20.00 13.95
N ILE A 56 -7.90 -19.20 13.57
CA ILE A 56 -6.58 -19.70 13.20
C ILE A 56 -5.76 -19.98 14.47
N ARG A 57 -5.35 -21.24 14.64
CA ARG A 57 -4.49 -21.68 15.75
C ARG A 57 -2.99 -21.44 15.54
N GLU A 58 -2.62 -20.82 14.41
CA GLU A 58 -1.21 -20.56 14.05
C GLU A 58 -0.64 -19.33 14.76
N THR A 59 0.68 -19.29 14.92
CA THR A 59 1.40 -18.11 15.41
C THR A 59 1.43 -17.02 14.34
N ASN A 60 1.15 -15.78 14.76
CA ASN A 60 1.26 -14.57 13.91
C ASN A 60 0.48 -14.68 12.57
N PRO A 61 -0.82 -15.03 12.57
CA PRO A 61 -1.57 -15.34 11.35
C PRO A 61 -1.75 -14.13 10.42
N ILE A 62 -1.77 -12.92 10.99
CA ILE A 62 -1.89 -11.67 10.23
C ILE A 62 -0.62 -11.44 9.41
N GLU A 63 0.54 -11.39 10.06
CA GLU A 63 1.84 -11.14 9.42
C GLU A 63 2.20 -12.27 8.44
N LYS A 64 1.89 -13.52 8.77
CA LYS A 64 2.06 -14.66 7.84
C LYS A 64 1.22 -14.51 6.58
N SER A 65 -0.02 -14.07 6.73
CA SER A 65 -0.88 -13.78 5.57
C SER A 65 -0.36 -12.60 4.75
N ILE A 66 0.15 -11.54 5.42
CA ILE A 66 0.81 -10.41 4.74
C ILE A 66 2.02 -10.92 3.94
N PHE A 67 2.86 -11.78 4.53
CA PHE A 67 3.99 -12.40 3.84
C PHE A 67 3.56 -13.10 2.56
N HIS A 68 2.54 -13.97 2.61
CA HIS A 68 2.08 -14.70 1.42
C HIS A 68 1.50 -13.79 0.34
N ARG A 69 0.82 -12.70 0.69
CA ARG A 69 0.33 -11.72 -0.30
C ARG A 69 1.49 -10.90 -0.88
N LEU A 70 2.36 -10.40 -0.01
CA LEU A 70 3.51 -9.57 -0.41
C LEU A 70 4.46 -10.35 -1.33
N ILE A 71 4.80 -11.60 -1.00
CA ILE A 71 5.72 -12.39 -1.81
C ILE A 71 5.17 -12.68 -3.21
N ARG A 72 3.84 -12.85 -3.35
CA ARG A 72 3.20 -13.00 -4.66
C ARG A 72 3.30 -11.74 -5.50
N LEU A 73 3.15 -10.57 -4.87
CA LEU A 73 3.22 -9.29 -5.57
C LEU A 73 4.66 -8.89 -5.92
N LEU A 74 5.62 -9.18 -5.04
CA LEU A 74 7.05 -8.95 -5.32
C LEU A 74 7.53 -9.78 -6.53
N LYS A 75 6.96 -10.97 -6.73
CA LYS A 75 7.21 -11.81 -7.93
C LYS A 75 6.70 -11.20 -9.24
N LEU A 76 5.96 -10.10 -9.20
CA LEU A 76 5.55 -9.35 -10.40
C LEU A 76 6.52 -8.19 -10.72
N ASN A 77 7.70 -8.17 -10.11
CA ASN A 77 8.67 -7.08 -10.23
C ASN A 77 8.06 -5.72 -9.87
N ILE A 78 7.30 -5.69 -8.76
CA ILE A 78 6.72 -4.48 -8.19
C ILE A 78 7.59 -4.04 -7.00
N GLN A 79 7.90 -2.76 -6.94
CA GLN A 79 8.61 -2.15 -5.83
C GLN A 79 7.61 -1.56 -4.84
N PHE A 80 7.62 -2.07 -3.60
CA PHE A 80 6.73 -1.58 -2.55
C PHE A 80 7.42 -0.63 -1.59
N LEU A 81 6.68 0.37 -1.12
CA LEU A 81 7.03 1.20 0.03
C LEU A 81 5.88 1.11 1.03
N PHE A 82 6.14 0.54 2.20
CA PHE A 82 5.14 0.56 3.26
C PHE A 82 5.18 1.89 4.00
N VAL A 83 4.02 2.53 4.09
CA VAL A 83 3.83 3.77 4.82
C VAL A 83 3.06 3.47 6.10
N PHE A 84 3.62 3.88 7.23
CA PHE A 84 3.08 3.67 8.58
C PHE A 84 2.59 5.00 9.17
N ASP A 85 1.57 4.93 10.03
CA ASP A 85 1.04 6.11 10.72
C ASP A 85 2.10 6.82 11.55
N GLY A 86 1.97 8.14 11.60
CA GLY A 86 2.80 9.04 12.38
C GLY A 86 2.25 9.42 13.75
N PRO A 87 3.10 9.96 14.63
CA PRO A 87 2.70 10.38 15.97
C PRO A 87 1.74 11.58 15.97
N HIS A 88 1.65 12.36 14.90
CA HIS A 88 0.78 13.55 14.82
C HIS A 88 -0.55 13.30 14.10
N ARG A 89 -1.06 12.06 14.10
CA ARG A 89 -2.38 11.77 13.53
C ARG A 89 -3.49 12.49 14.32
N PRO A 90 -4.50 13.08 13.65
CA PRO A 90 -5.61 13.74 14.33
C PRO A 90 -6.48 12.72 15.09
N ARG A 91 -7.00 13.13 16.24
CA ARG A 91 -7.82 12.28 17.11
C ARG A 91 -9.16 11.94 16.44
N LYS A 92 -9.38 10.69 16.06
CA LYS A 92 -10.69 10.20 15.58
C LYS A 92 -11.69 10.18 16.75
N ARG A 93 -12.72 11.02 16.68
CA ARG A 93 -13.78 11.09 17.72
C ARG A 93 -14.52 9.74 17.75
N ASN A 94 -14.58 9.13 18.94
CA ASN A 94 -15.14 7.80 19.29
C ASN A 94 -14.17 6.62 19.42
N LYS A 95 -12.85 6.77 19.25
CA LYS A 95 -11.87 5.73 19.67
C LYS A 95 -11.10 6.16 20.92
N LYS A 96 -11.25 5.42 22.02
CA LYS A 96 -10.37 5.53 23.20
C LYS A 96 -8.99 4.99 22.78
N GLY A 97 -7.93 5.81 22.86
CA GLY A 97 -6.54 5.38 22.54
C GLY A 97 -5.86 6.05 21.33
N GLY A 98 -6.33 7.19 20.85
CA GLY A 98 -5.95 7.74 19.54
C GLY A 98 -4.57 8.40 19.35
N ASN A 99 -3.75 8.60 20.38
CA ASN A 99 -2.51 9.41 20.22
C ASN A 99 -1.20 8.63 20.10
N SER A 100 -1.12 7.38 20.60
CA SER A 100 0.13 6.62 20.50
C SER A 100 0.09 5.66 19.32
N VAL A 101 1.11 5.72 18.47
CA VAL A 101 1.37 4.68 17.45
C VAL A 101 1.81 3.44 18.21
N ASP A 102 1.12 2.32 18.02
CA ASP A 102 1.49 1.06 18.65
C ASP A 102 2.65 0.42 17.87
N TYR A 103 3.87 0.72 18.32
CA TYR A 103 5.10 0.24 17.71
C TYR A 103 5.28 -1.28 17.87
N GLU A 104 4.82 -1.86 18.98
CA GLU A 104 4.92 -3.31 19.20
C GLU A 104 4.01 -4.08 18.25
N ARG A 105 2.80 -3.57 18.00
CA ARG A 105 1.88 -4.19 17.02
C ARG A 105 2.44 -4.27 15.60
N THR A 106 3.31 -3.33 15.23
CA THR A 106 3.90 -3.27 13.87
C THR A 106 5.31 -3.85 13.79
N ARG A 107 5.93 -4.18 14.94
CA ARG A 107 7.32 -4.62 15.04
C ARG A 107 7.62 -5.86 14.18
N LEU A 108 6.78 -6.89 14.28
CA LEU A 108 6.99 -8.14 13.55
C LEU A 108 6.90 -7.93 12.03
N LEU A 109 5.95 -7.10 11.58
CA LEU A 109 5.83 -6.72 10.17
C LEU A 109 7.04 -5.90 9.71
N VAL A 110 7.49 -4.91 10.48
CA VAL A 110 8.67 -4.11 10.14
C VAL A 110 9.92 -4.99 10.00
N GLN A 111 10.09 -6.00 10.87
CA GLN A 111 11.17 -6.98 10.76
C GLN A 111 11.05 -7.81 9.47
N LEU A 112 9.87 -8.36 9.18
CA LEU A 112 9.61 -9.09 7.94
C LEU A 112 9.95 -8.25 6.69
N LEU A 113 9.49 -7.00 6.64
CA LEU A 113 9.74 -6.09 5.52
C LEU A 113 11.21 -5.78 5.34
N ARG A 114 11.93 -5.56 6.46
CA ARG A 114 13.38 -5.39 6.44
C ARG A 114 14.08 -6.59 5.81
N TYR A 115 13.74 -7.81 6.24
CA TYR A 115 14.38 -9.02 5.72
C TYR A 115 14.00 -9.31 4.27
N LEU A 116 12.81 -8.93 3.82
CA LEU A 116 12.40 -9.00 2.42
C LEU A 116 13.03 -7.92 1.53
N GLY A 117 13.76 -6.94 2.09
CA GLY A 117 14.27 -5.81 1.33
C GLY A 117 13.16 -4.85 0.88
N VAL A 118 12.08 -4.73 1.64
CA VAL A 118 10.99 -3.79 1.35
C VAL A 118 11.15 -2.55 2.23
N PRO A 119 11.35 -1.35 1.63
CA PRO A 119 11.52 -0.14 2.41
C PRO A 119 10.24 0.21 3.19
N THR A 120 10.45 0.81 4.35
CA THR A 120 9.39 1.30 5.23
C THR A 120 9.59 2.78 5.48
N HIS A 121 8.49 3.49 5.65
CA HIS A 121 8.51 4.91 5.91
C HIS A 121 7.38 5.30 6.85
N ARG A 122 7.64 6.24 7.77
CA ARG A 122 6.63 6.74 8.69
C ARG A 122 6.10 8.07 8.19
N ALA A 123 4.79 8.22 8.16
CA ALA A 123 4.15 9.52 8.00
C ALA A 123 4.39 10.36 9.26
N PRO A 124 4.37 11.70 9.17
CA PRO A 124 4.27 12.53 10.37
C PRO A 124 2.84 12.51 10.94
N GLY A 125 1.82 12.39 10.07
CA GLY A 125 0.39 12.29 10.41
C GLY A 125 -0.24 10.98 9.90
N GLU A 126 -1.39 11.05 9.21
CA GLU A 126 -2.06 9.86 8.65
C GLU A 126 -1.37 9.33 7.39
N VAL A 127 -1.39 8.01 7.22
CA VAL A 127 -0.84 7.34 6.03
C VAL A 127 -1.57 7.71 4.75
N GLU A 128 -2.91 7.73 4.75
CA GLU A 128 -3.71 8.01 3.55
C GLU A 128 -3.34 9.37 2.94
N ALA A 129 -3.22 10.42 3.76
CA ALA A 129 -2.79 11.74 3.32
C ALA A 129 -1.39 11.73 2.70
N LYS A 130 -0.49 10.85 3.19
CA LYS A 130 0.87 10.69 2.66
C LYS A 130 0.94 9.84 1.39
N CYS A 131 0.26 8.70 1.34
CA CYS A 131 0.15 7.85 0.14
C CYS A 131 -0.54 8.60 -0.99
N ALA A 132 -1.61 9.32 -0.67
CA ALA A 132 -2.28 10.19 -1.60
C ALA A 132 -1.36 11.31 -2.07
N ARG A 133 -0.58 11.97 -1.19
CA ARG A 133 0.37 13.00 -1.61
C ARG A 133 1.58 12.44 -2.38
N LEU A 134 2.02 11.21 -2.08
CA LEU A 134 2.97 10.43 -2.88
C LEU A 134 2.44 10.16 -4.29
N GLN A 135 1.11 9.99 -4.42
CA GLN A 135 0.40 9.79 -5.68
C GLN A 135 -0.14 11.10 -6.31
N ARG A 136 -0.07 12.23 -5.58
CA ARG A 136 -0.61 13.59 -5.87
C ARG A 136 -2.13 13.85 -5.68
N GLU A 137 -2.63 13.61 -4.48
CA GLU A 137 -3.94 13.99 -3.89
C GLU A 137 -5.05 12.92 -3.83
N GLY A 138 -5.63 12.82 -2.63
CA GLY A 138 -6.56 11.80 -2.18
C GLY A 138 -6.85 12.05 -0.69
N GLY A 139 -8.05 12.51 -0.38
CA GLY A 139 -8.39 13.04 0.94
C GLY A 139 -8.64 11.95 1.99
N GLY A 140 -8.29 12.25 3.25
CA GLY A 140 -8.61 11.43 4.43
C GLY A 140 -10.09 11.52 4.85
N ASP A 141 -10.45 10.95 6.00
CA ASP A 141 -11.81 11.00 6.58
C ASP A 141 -11.75 11.71 7.95
N TYR A 142 -11.72 13.06 7.93
CA TYR A 142 -11.56 13.87 9.15
C TYR A 142 -12.88 14.19 9.87
N ASN A 143 -14.04 13.94 9.25
CA ASN A 143 -15.36 14.16 9.85
C ASN A 143 -16.27 12.95 9.66
N THR A 144 -16.38 12.14 10.71
CA THR A 144 -17.17 10.90 10.71
C THR A 144 -18.68 11.08 10.86
N LYS A 145 -19.16 12.30 11.20
CA LYS A 145 -20.61 12.59 11.33
C LYS A 145 -21.21 13.20 10.07
N GLY A 146 -20.40 13.85 9.24
CA GLY A 146 -20.87 14.58 8.06
C GLY A 146 -21.91 15.66 8.40
N LEU A 147 -22.60 16.16 7.37
CA LEU A 147 -23.70 17.08 7.50
C LEU A 147 -25.03 16.27 7.54
N PRO A 148 -25.88 16.40 8.57
CA PRO A 148 -27.11 15.62 8.66
C PRO A 148 -27.99 15.79 7.41
N GLN A 149 -28.58 14.69 6.92
CA GLN A 149 -29.43 14.67 5.71
C GLN A 149 -28.72 15.04 4.39
N CYS A 150 -27.46 15.49 4.45
CA CYS A 150 -26.58 15.69 3.30
C CYS A 150 -25.74 14.43 3.06
N GLY A 151 -26.37 13.41 2.47
CA GLY A 151 -25.70 12.18 2.04
C GLY A 151 -24.88 12.35 0.76
N GLY A 152 -24.32 11.25 0.26
CA GLY A 152 -23.44 11.26 -0.92
C GLY A 152 -24.04 11.85 -2.20
N LEU A 153 -25.37 11.84 -2.36
CA LEU A 153 -26.07 12.46 -3.48
C LEU A 153 -25.87 13.98 -3.51
N TYR A 154 -26.16 14.64 -2.39
CA TYR A 154 -26.08 16.10 -2.29
C TYR A 154 -24.62 16.57 -2.33
N ALA A 155 -23.72 15.83 -1.68
CA ALA A 155 -22.28 16.08 -1.79
C ALA A 155 -21.80 16.06 -3.25
N HIS A 156 -22.28 15.09 -4.05
CA HIS A 156 -21.94 14.99 -5.48
C HIS A 156 -22.49 16.16 -6.31
N ILE A 157 -23.76 16.53 -6.09
CA ILE A 157 -24.40 17.66 -6.78
C ILE A 157 -23.61 18.95 -6.50
N THR A 158 -23.25 19.19 -5.24
CA THR A 158 -22.49 20.37 -4.82
C THR A 158 -21.07 20.37 -5.37
N ALA A 159 -20.41 19.20 -5.42
CA ALA A 159 -19.10 19.08 -6.06
C ALA A 159 -19.16 19.42 -7.55
N LYS A 160 -20.16 18.91 -8.28
CA LYS A 160 -20.38 19.24 -9.71
C LYS A 160 -20.71 20.71 -9.94
N ALA A 161 -21.42 21.34 -9.03
CA ALA A 161 -21.73 22.77 -9.08
C ALA A 161 -20.51 23.67 -8.82
N GLY A 162 -19.32 23.11 -8.56
CA GLY A 162 -18.09 23.87 -8.36
C GLY A 162 -17.90 24.44 -6.96
N VAL A 163 -18.89 24.30 -6.07
CA VAL A 163 -18.85 24.78 -4.69
C VAL A 163 -17.66 24.19 -3.90
N GLY A 164 -17.24 22.97 -4.23
CA GLY A 164 -16.05 22.36 -3.66
C GLY A 164 -14.73 23.06 -4.03
N LYS A 165 -14.64 23.65 -5.24
CA LYS A 165 -13.44 24.41 -5.66
C LYS A 165 -13.29 25.70 -4.86
N GLU A 166 -14.41 26.37 -4.59
CA GLU A 166 -14.45 27.56 -3.74
C GLU A 166 -14.04 27.22 -2.30
N LEU A 167 -14.45 26.04 -1.79
CA LEU A 167 -14.02 25.56 -0.47
C LEU A 167 -12.51 25.35 -0.40
N CYS A 168 -11.93 24.73 -1.44
CA CYS A 168 -10.48 24.52 -1.52
C CYS A 168 -9.69 25.83 -1.64
N ALA A 169 -10.29 26.87 -2.26
CA ALA A 169 -9.67 28.18 -2.40
C ALA A 169 -9.70 29.03 -1.12
N ALA A 170 -10.48 28.64 -0.11
CA ALA A 170 -10.51 29.32 1.17
C ALA A 170 -9.20 29.09 1.94
N THR A 171 -8.43 30.15 2.17
CA THR A 171 -7.12 30.12 2.86
C THR A 171 -7.18 30.61 4.31
N CYS A 172 -8.33 31.12 4.76
CA CYS A 172 -8.53 31.59 6.14
C CYS A 172 -10.00 31.49 6.57
N GLN A 173 -10.28 31.68 7.86
CA GLN A 173 -11.63 31.66 8.44
C GLN A 173 -12.59 32.61 7.71
N LYS A 174 -12.14 33.82 7.35
CA LYS A 174 -12.98 34.79 6.61
C LYS A 174 -13.41 34.26 5.23
N GLY A 175 -12.52 33.56 4.53
CA GLY A 175 -12.88 32.90 3.26
C GLY A 175 -13.85 31.74 3.46
N LEU A 176 -13.74 31.04 4.59
CA LEU A 176 -14.67 29.98 4.98
C LEU A 176 -16.07 30.51 5.29
N ASP A 177 -16.16 31.68 5.93
CA ASP A 177 -17.43 32.32 6.28
C ASP A 177 -18.19 32.73 5.01
N ILE A 178 -17.50 33.35 4.04
CA ILE A 178 -18.04 33.70 2.71
C ILE A 178 -18.53 32.44 1.98
N TRP A 179 -17.73 31.36 2.02
CA TRP A 179 -18.14 30.09 1.44
C TRP A 179 -19.37 29.52 2.17
N SER A 180 -19.44 29.62 3.50
CA SER A 180 -20.54 29.07 4.31
C SER A 180 -21.85 29.77 3.98
N GLU A 181 -21.86 31.08 3.81
CA GLU A 181 -23.03 31.84 3.37
C GLU A 181 -23.55 31.34 2.02
N ARG A 182 -22.66 31.19 1.03
CA ARG A 182 -23.02 30.67 -0.30
C ARG A 182 -23.50 29.23 -0.24
N PHE A 183 -22.86 28.39 0.56
CA PHE A 183 -23.24 27.00 0.75
C PHE A 183 -24.63 26.88 1.40
N GLN A 184 -24.92 27.74 2.39
CA GLN A 184 -26.24 27.84 3.01
C GLN A 184 -27.30 28.30 2.00
N GLN A 185 -26.96 29.24 1.13
CA GLN A 185 -27.85 29.68 0.05
C GLN A 185 -28.10 28.57 -0.98
N PHE A 186 -27.07 27.81 -1.35
CA PHE A 186 -27.16 26.69 -2.30
C PHE A 186 -28.13 25.61 -1.80
N PHE A 187 -28.14 25.34 -0.50
CA PHE A 187 -29.01 24.36 0.14
C PHE A 187 -30.20 24.95 0.87
N ARG A 188 -30.59 26.19 0.55
CA ARG A 188 -31.68 26.90 1.24
C ARG A 188 -32.91 26.00 1.37
N ASN A 189 -33.39 25.84 2.60
CA ASN A 189 -34.57 25.04 2.97
C ASN A 189 -34.48 23.52 2.69
N ARG A 190 -33.32 22.97 2.31
CA ARG A 190 -33.17 21.53 2.02
C ARG A 190 -32.83 20.70 3.26
N PHE A 191 -31.93 21.19 4.10
CA PHE A 191 -31.59 20.58 5.39
C PHE A 191 -30.98 21.62 6.32
N LYS A 192 -31.07 21.36 7.63
CA LYS A 192 -30.51 22.26 8.65
C LYS A 192 -28.99 22.14 8.68
N ILE A 193 -28.30 23.24 8.36
CA ILE A 193 -26.84 23.33 8.43
C ILE A 193 -26.44 23.77 9.85
N PRO A 194 -25.61 23.00 10.58
CA PRO A 194 -25.14 23.39 11.89
C PRO A 194 -24.30 24.67 11.85
N GLU A 195 -24.42 25.49 12.88
CA GLU A 195 -23.58 26.66 13.09
C GLU A 195 -22.09 26.24 13.19
N GLY A 196 -21.22 26.98 12.50
CA GLY A 196 -19.79 26.65 12.38
C GLY A 196 -19.47 25.48 11.43
N PHE A 197 -20.39 25.11 10.54
CA PHE A 197 -20.10 24.23 9.40
C PHE A 197 -19.62 25.04 8.19
N PRO A 198 -18.58 24.57 7.47
CA PRO A 198 -17.61 23.54 7.86
C PRO A 198 -16.65 24.07 8.93
N ARG A 199 -16.02 23.17 9.67
CA ARG A 199 -14.97 23.56 10.62
C ARG A 199 -13.68 23.81 9.85
N TRP A 200 -13.07 24.98 10.03
CA TRP A 200 -11.79 25.36 9.39
C TRP A 200 -10.73 24.28 9.56
N MET A 201 -10.56 23.75 10.78
CA MET A 201 -9.61 22.68 11.08
C MET A 201 -9.73 21.47 10.13
N HIS A 202 -10.94 21.08 9.72
CA HIS A 202 -11.11 19.95 8.81
C HIS A 202 -10.70 20.31 7.38
N VAL A 203 -11.06 21.51 6.93
CA VAL A 203 -10.68 22.03 5.60
C VAL A 203 -9.17 22.19 5.50
N ASP A 204 -8.55 22.76 6.53
CA ASP A 204 -7.11 22.90 6.64
C ASP A 204 -6.39 21.54 6.62
N HIS A 205 -6.92 20.51 7.29
CA HIS A 205 -6.34 19.17 7.21
C HIS A 205 -6.40 18.54 5.80
N TYR A 206 -7.38 18.90 4.96
CA TYR A 206 -7.45 18.46 3.56
C TYR A 206 -6.56 19.29 2.65
N ASN A 207 -6.56 20.62 2.79
CA ASN A 207 -5.79 21.53 1.94
C ASN A 207 -4.29 21.53 2.29
N ASN A 208 -3.98 21.43 3.57
CA ASN A 208 -2.63 21.45 4.15
C ASN A 208 -2.40 20.20 5.00
N PRO A 209 -2.45 18.99 4.41
CA PRO A 209 -2.19 17.78 5.18
C PRO A 209 -0.78 17.86 5.76
N LYS A 210 -0.63 17.52 7.04
CA LYS A 210 0.67 17.40 7.69
C LYS A 210 1.42 16.23 7.05
N VAL A 211 2.18 16.55 6.01
CA VAL A 211 3.09 15.64 5.32
C VAL A 211 4.50 16.15 5.47
N SER A 212 5.45 15.24 5.57
CA SER A 212 6.87 15.58 5.57
C SER A 212 7.24 16.02 4.14
N PHE A 213 8.07 17.06 4.02
CA PHE A 213 8.32 17.82 2.79
C PHE A 213 8.68 16.89 1.61
N LEU A 214 8.12 17.16 0.42
CA LEU A 214 8.25 16.32 -0.78
C LEU A 214 9.71 16.09 -1.24
N GLU A 215 10.64 16.98 -0.90
CA GLU A 215 12.07 16.77 -1.18
C GLU A 215 12.64 15.54 -0.48
N GLN A 216 12.09 15.13 0.68
CA GLN A 216 12.56 13.95 1.41
C GLN A 216 12.29 12.62 0.68
N LEU A 217 11.35 12.61 -0.28
CA LEU A 217 10.98 11.42 -1.04
C LEU A 217 11.61 11.39 -2.44
N HIS A 218 11.91 12.55 -3.01
CA HIS A 218 12.71 12.67 -4.23
C HIS A 218 14.21 12.62 -3.97
N ASN A 219 14.65 12.73 -2.71
CA ASN A 219 16.02 12.54 -2.32
C ASN A 219 16.27 11.04 -2.02
N PRO A 220 16.87 10.26 -2.95
CA PRO A 220 17.20 8.85 -2.71
C PRO A 220 18.11 8.61 -1.50
N ARG A 221 18.62 9.67 -0.86
CA ARG A 221 19.40 9.63 0.39
C ARG A 221 18.54 9.39 1.65
N GLU A 222 17.24 9.69 1.66
CA GLU A 222 16.39 9.54 2.86
C GLU A 222 15.58 8.23 2.93
N LEU A 223 15.33 7.56 1.80
CA LEU A 223 15.24 6.10 1.83
C LEU A 223 16.65 5.62 2.15
N ARG A 224 16.98 5.49 3.45
CA ARG A 224 18.36 5.27 3.95
C ARG A 224 19.19 4.26 3.14
N ASN A 225 18.54 3.32 2.45
CA ASN A 225 19.15 2.28 1.65
C ASN A 225 18.63 2.19 0.17
N GLY A 226 17.80 3.12 -0.31
CA GLY A 226 17.20 3.11 -1.66
C GLY A 226 16.07 2.08 -1.87
N TRP A 227 15.61 1.94 -3.12
CA TRP A 227 14.55 1.01 -3.53
C TRP A 227 15.04 -0.41 -3.86
N ASN A 228 16.35 -0.57 -4.09
CA ASN A 228 16.97 -1.81 -4.56
C ASN A 228 17.61 -2.58 -3.40
N LEU A 229 16.83 -2.85 -2.35
CA LEU A 229 17.33 -3.64 -1.22
C LEU A 229 17.29 -5.13 -1.58
N ARG A 230 18.36 -5.83 -1.25
CA ARG A 230 18.42 -7.28 -1.37
C ARG A 230 17.66 -7.93 -0.23
N VAL A 231 17.12 -9.13 -0.51
CA VAL A 231 16.58 -10.00 0.52
C VAL A 231 17.72 -10.44 1.45
N ASP A 232 17.51 -10.27 2.75
CA ASP A 232 18.37 -10.82 3.79
C ASP A 232 17.99 -12.29 4.01
N GLU A 233 18.56 -13.16 3.18
CA GLU A 233 18.17 -14.56 3.09
C GLU A 233 18.34 -15.33 4.41
N GLU A 234 19.43 -15.06 5.15
CA GLU A 234 19.76 -15.73 6.41
C GLU A 234 18.73 -15.40 7.49
N ASN A 235 18.53 -14.11 7.75
CA ASN A 235 17.57 -13.67 8.76
C ASN A 235 16.13 -13.99 8.34
N LEU A 236 15.81 -13.89 7.04
CA LEU A 236 14.49 -14.24 6.55
C LEU A 236 14.19 -15.72 6.77
N ARG A 237 15.15 -16.62 6.47
CA ARG A 237 14.97 -18.07 6.68
C ARG A 237 14.69 -18.39 8.14
N THR A 238 15.49 -17.85 9.06
CA THR A 238 15.31 -18.04 10.51
C THR A 238 13.98 -17.48 10.97
N PHE A 239 13.64 -16.26 10.55
CA PHE A 239 12.38 -15.60 10.88
C PHE A 239 11.15 -16.39 10.39
N LEU A 240 11.15 -16.84 9.14
CA LEU A 240 10.03 -17.58 8.55
C LEU A 240 9.80 -18.91 9.27
N ARG A 241 10.88 -19.59 9.67
CA ARG A 241 10.79 -20.82 10.46
C ARG A 241 10.20 -20.54 11.84
N GLU A 242 10.76 -19.60 12.59
CA GLU A 242 10.41 -19.37 14.00
C GLU A 242 9.07 -18.68 14.19
N ARG A 243 8.69 -17.77 13.29
CA ARG A 243 7.50 -16.93 13.45
C ARG A 243 6.30 -17.48 12.70
N PHE A 244 6.52 -18.14 11.56
CA PHE A 244 5.45 -18.60 10.66
C PHE A 244 5.41 -20.12 10.41
N ASN A 245 6.34 -20.89 11.01
CA ASN A 245 6.50 -22.33 10.78
C ASN A 245 6.74 -22.69 9.30
N ILE A 246 7.43 -21.81 8.56
CA ILE A 246 7.80 -22.02 7.17
C ILE A 246 9.24 -22.54 7.13
N TRP A 247 9.37 -23.86 6.93
CA TRP A 247 10.65 -24.57 6.87
C TRP A 247 11.34 -24.39 5.50
N THR A 248 12.53 -24.97 5.35
CA THR A 248 13.39 -24.84 4.15
C THR A 248 12.63 -25.05 2.84
N LYS A 249 11.77 -26.07 2.74
CA LYS A 249 10.96 -26.31 1.54
C LYS A 249 10.06 -25.11 1.21
N GLY A 250 9.31 -24.60 2.19
CA GLY A 250 8.44 -23.43 2.01
C GLY A 250 9.22 -22.14 1.76
N TYR A 251 10.40 -21.99 2.37
CA TYR A 251 11.32 -20.90 2.05
C TYR A 251 11.68 -20.93 0.56
N LEU A 252 12.13 -22.06 0.02
CA LEU A 252 12.49 -22.17 -1.40
C LEU A 252 11.29 -21.95 -2.32
N GLU A 253 10.12 -22.50 -2.00
CA GLU A 253 8.90 -22.33 -2.79
C GLU A 253 8.47 -20.84 -2.91
N HIS A 254 8.68 -20.07 -1.85
CA HIS A 254 8.25 -18.68 -1.80
C HIS A 254 9.35 -17.68 -2.20
N VAL A 255 10.55 -17.84 -1.67
CA VAL A 255 11.66 -16.88 -1.75
C VAL A 255 12.55 -17.12 -2.97
N ALA A 256 12.85 -18.37 -3.36
CA ALA A 256 13.74 -18.62 -4.50
C ALA A 256 13.23 -18.01 -5.83
N PRO A 257 11.92 -18.03 -6.16
CA PRO A 257 11.43 -17.33 -7.34
C PRO A 257 11.61 -15.80 -7.26
N LEU A 258 11.48 -15.21 -6.07
CA LEU A 258 11.73 -13.77 -5.88
C LEU A 258 13.21 -13.44 -6.15
N LEU A 259 14.14 -14.23 -5.61
CA LEU A 259 15.57 -14.05 -5.82
C LEU A 259 15.95 -14.18 -7.30
N LEU A 260 15.33 -15.13 -8.02
CA LEU A 260 15.55 -15.31 -9.45
C LEU A 260 15.13 -14.05 -10.22
N ILE A 261 13.95 -13.52 -9.93
CA ILE A 261 13.44 -12.30 -10.57
C ILE A 261 14.35 -11.11 -10.28
N GLN A 262 14.75 -10.88 -9.03
CA GLN A 262 15.67 -9.79 -8.67
C GLN A 262 17.01 -9.90 -9.43
N THR A 263 17.50 -11.12 -9.61
CA THR A 263 18.75 -11.38 -10.33
C THR A 263 18.61 -11.13 -11.83
N LEU A 264 17.53 -11.61 -12.45
CA LEU A 264 17.25 -11.39 -13.88
C LEU A 264 17.04 -9.90 -14.20
N VAL A 265 16.37 -9.16 -13.31
CA VAL A 265 16.14 -7.71 -13.48
C VAL A 265 17.43 -6.91 -13.31
N SER A 266 18.32 -7.33 -12.39
CA SER A 266 19.58 -6.61 -12.12
C SER A 266 20.67 -6.88 -13.17
N SER A 267 20.59 -8.01 -13.88
CA SER A 267 21.59 -8.45 -14.85
C SER A 267 20.98 -8.72 -16.24
N PRO A 268 20.45 -7.68 -16.93
CA PRO A 268 19.80 -7.86 -18.23
C PRO A 268 20.77 -8.15 -19.38
N SER A 269 22.08 -7.99 -19.16
CA SER A 269 23.10 -8.04 -20.21
C SER A 269 24.21 -8.99 -19.82
N SER A 270 24.47 -9.97 -20.69
CA SER A 270 25.53 -10.99 -20.62
C SER A 270 25.24 -12.17 -19.69
N GLN A 271 24.69 -13.24 -20.27
CA GLN A 271 25.28 -14.57 -20.14
C GLN A 271 24.68 -15.53 -21.19
N LYS A 272 25.54 -16.05 -22.09
CA LYS A 272 25.28 -17.31 -22.83
C LYS A 272 25.15 -18.52 -21.86
N ALA A 273 25.44 -18.31 -20.57
CA ALA A 273 25.32 -19.29 -19.51
C ALA A 273 23.90 -19.27 -18.92
N ASN A 274 23.37 -20.45 -18.60
CA ASN A 274 22.10 -20.62 -17.87
C ASN A 274 22.39 -21.06 -16.42
N PRO A 275 22.95 -20.18 -15.56
CA PRO A 275 23.46 -20.58 -14.24
C PRO A 275 22.38 -21.08 -13.29
N PHE A 276 21.11 -20.73 -13.53
CA PHE A 276 19.97 -21.14 -12.70
C PHE A 276 19.21 -22.34 -13.28
N ASN A 277 19.71 -22.92 -14.38
CA ASN A 277 19.07 -23.98 -15.15
C ASN A 277 17.60 -23.68 -15.47
N VAL A 278 17.34 -22.46 -15.95
CA VAL A 278 16.00 -22.02 -16.33
C VAL A 278 15.56 -22.72 -17.62
N GLU A 279 14.42 -23.40 -17.57
CA GLU A 279 13.82 -24.08 -18.71
C GLU A 279 12.38 -23.61 -18.90
N LEU A 280 12.00 -23.34 -20.16
CA LEU A 280 10.61 -23.03 -20.50
C LEU A 280 9.76 -24.29 -20.48
N VAL A 281 8.70 -24.28 -19.68
CA VAL A 281 7.72 -25.38 -19.66
C VAL A 281 6.79 -25.21 -20.85
N HIS A 282 7.04 -25.98 -21.90
CA HIS A 282 6.16 -26.05 -23.06
C HIS A 282 4.78 -26.57 -22.64
N ARG A 283 3.73 -25.79 -22.92
CA ARG A 283 2.36 -26.22 -22.70
C ARG A 283 1.95 -27.17 -23.81
N ARG A 284 1.45 -28.37 -23.45
CA ARG A 284 0.74 -29.24 -24.39
C ARG A 284 -0.74 -28.85 -24.39
N GLY A 285 -1.26 -28.45 -25.55
CA GLY A 285 -2.70 -28.23 -25.80
C GLY A 285 -3.14 -26.76 -25.94
N ASN A 286 -4.31 -26.58 -26.56
CA ASN A 286 -4.95 -25.31 -26.92
C ASN A 286 -5.57 -24.54 -25.73
N LYS A 287 -4.99 -24.66 -24.52
CA LYS A 287 -5.45 -23.87 -23.36
C LYS A 287 -4.78 -22.50 -23.40
N ALA A 288 -5.57 -21.48 -23.70
CA ALA A 288 -5.17 -20.09 -23.56
C ALA A 288 -4.55 -19.85 -22.17
N ALA A 289 -3.54 -18.99 -22.10
CA ALA A 289 -2.96 -18.62 -20.82
C ALA A 289 -3.99 -17.91 -19.94
N GLU A 290 -4.10 -18.33 -18.68
CA GLU A 290 -4.85 -17.56 -17.66
C GLU A 290 -4.32 -16.12 -17.55
N ASN A 291 -3.02 -15.92 -17.81
CA ASN A 291 -2.40 -14.61 -17.90
C ASN A 291 -1.41 -14.58 -19.07
N PRO A 292 -1.62 -13.74 -20.12
CA PRO A 292 -0.70 -13.64 -21.26
C PRO A 292 0.65 -13.02 -20.89
N PHE A 293 0.78 -12.42 -19.70
CA PHE A 293 2.00 -11.80 -19.21
C PHE A 293 2.88 -12.73 -18.37
N GLU A 294 2.54 -14.02 -18.26
CA GLU A 294 3.27 -15.00 -17.44
C GLU A 294 3.77 -16.20 -18.24
N LEU A 295 5.04 -16.52 -18.07
CA LEU A 295 5.67 -17.73 -18.60
C LEU A 295 5.90 -18.75 -17.49
N LYS A 296 5.57 -20.01 -17.77
CA LYS A 296 5.84 -21.11 -16.84
C LYS A 296 7.27 -21.60 -17.05
N ILE A 297 8.07 -21.52 -15.99
CA ILE A 297 9.47 -21.94 -16.01
C ILE A 297 9.74 -23.06 -14.98
N LYS A 298 10.78 -23.84 -15.24
CA LYS A 298 11.52 -24.62 -14.23
C LYS A 298 12.87 -23.96 -14.01
N PHE A 299 13.41 -24.06 -12.81
CA PHE A 299 14.74 -23.61 -12.48
C PHE A 299 15.24 -24.37 -11.24
N GLN A 300 16.54 -24.32 -10.97
CA GLN A 300 17.14 -24.95 -9.79
C GLN A 300 17.12 -23.97 -8.60
N PRO A 301 16.29 -24.17 -7.55
CA PRO A 301 16.18 -23.21 -6.44
C PRO A 301 17.48 -23.05 -5.66
N THR A 302 18.26 -24.13 -5.54
CA THR A 302 19.55 -24.14 -4.83
C THR A 302 20.63 -23.31 -5.54
N ALA A 303 20.50 -23.07 -6.84
CA ALA A 303 21.42 -22.24 -7.61
C ALA A 303 21.16 -20.72 -7.43
N VAL A 304 20.00 -20.35 -6.89
CA VAL A 304 19.57 -18.96 -6.74
C VAL A 304 19.78 -18.44 -5.31
N THR A 305 19.64 -19.33 -4.32
CA THR A 305 19.83 -19.02 -2.90
C THR A 305 21.31 -18.95 -2.54
N ARG A 306 21.70 -17.99 -1.69
CA ARG A 306 23.09 -17.88 -1.18
C ARG A 306 23.31 -18.61 0.14
N VAL A 307 22.22 -18.95 0.82
CA VAL A 307 22.25 -19.63 2.11
C VAL A 307 22.55 -21.11 1.94
N LYS A 308 23.46 -21.64 2.77
CA LYS A 308 23.71 -23.08 2.89
C LYS A 308 22.49 -23.76 3.51
N LEU A 309 21.79 -24.57 2.73
CA LEU A 309 20.55 -25.20 3.15
C LEU A 309 20.78 -26.39 4.12
N ASP A 310 21.95 -27.02 4.02
CA ASP A 310 22.32 -28.23 4.77
C ASP A 310 22.91 -27.94 6.16
N ALA A 311 23.22 -26.68 6.46
CA ALA A 311 23.68 -26.28 7.77
C ALA A 311 22.47 -26.08 8.71
N PRO A 312 22.43 -26.71 9.90
CA PRO A 312 21.54 -26.27 10.96
C PRO A 312 21.87 -24.78 11.26
N PRO A 313 20.87 -23.91 11.38
CA PRO A 313 21.12 -22.50 11.67
C PRO A 313 21.65 -22.39 13.10
N ASP A 314 22.88 -21.89 13.17
CA ASP A 314 23.67 -21.53 14.34
C ASP A 314 24.04 -22.68 15.30
N SER A 315 25.35 -22.96 15.32
CA SER A 315 26.08 -23.39 16.52
C SER A 315 26.62 -22.17 17.23
#